data_AF-A0A7W8QU73-F1
#
_entry.id   AF-A0A7W8QU73-F1
#
_cell.length_a   1.000
_cell.length_b   1.000
_cell.length_c   1.000
_cell.angle_alpha   90.00
_cell.angle_beta   90.00
_cell.angle_gamma   90.00
#
_symmetry.space_group_name_H-M   'P 1'
#
loop_
_entity.id
_entity.type
_entity.pdbx_description
1 polymer ?
#
loop_
_entity_poly.entity_id
_entity_poly.type
_entity_poly.pdbx_seq_one_letter_code
_entity_poly.pdbx_strand_id
1 'polypeptide(L)'
;MNYGIDLSKVRQVIDETITESKSVLKTPEKRVGVSLLETDGYKVMINVWLNSHGFHDARLIFQENLLENLKSSGIKLPGMDSK
;
A
#
# COMPACT_ATOMS: atom_id res chain seq x y z
N MET A 1 -2.81 5.08 -8.98
CA MET A 1 -4.23 5.19 -8.61
C MET A 1 -4.87 6.26 -9.47
N ASN A 2 -6.11 6.12 -9.95
CA ASN A 2 -6.79 7.20 -10.67
C ASN A 2 -7.29 8.29 -9.69
N TYR A 3 -7.56 9.50 -10.18
CA TYR A 3 -8.00 10.63 -9.35
C TYR A 3 -9.39 10.48 -8.72
N GLY A 4 -10.23 9.57 -9.23
CA GLY A 4 -11.55 9.29 -8.66
C GLY A 4 -11.49 8.43 -7.38
N ILE A 5 -10.33 7.86 -7.05
CA ILE A 5 -10.14 7.08 -5.83
C ILE A 5 -9.85 8.01 -4.65
N ASP A 6 -10.66 7.93 -3.59
CA ASP A 6 -10.43 8.64 -2.33
C ASP A 6 -9.08 8.24 -1.72
N LEU A 7 -8.15 9.20 -1.71
CA LEU A 7 -6.81 9.06 -1.15
C LEU A 7 -6.84 8.72 0.34
N SER A 8 -7.83 9.21 1.10
CA SER A 8 -7.95 8.96 2.54
C SER A 8 -8.21 7.48 2.80
N LYS A 9 -9.06 6.87 1.98
CA LYS A 9 -9.32 5.43 2.01
C LYS A 9 -8.10 4.61 1.63
N VAL A 10 -7.35 5.03 0.61
CA VAL A 10 -6.09 4.38 0.23
C VAL A 10 -5.08 4.44 1.38
N ARG A 11 -4.94 5.61 2.03
CA ARG A 11 -4.05 5.78 3.19
C ARG A 11 -4.46 4.90 4.36
N GLN A 12 -5.77 4.84 4.67
CA GLN A 12 -6.29 3.98 5.74
C GLN A 12 -5.89 2.52 5.51
N VAL A 13 -6.13 1.99 4.30
CA VAL A 13 -5.77 0.61 3.96
C VAL A 13 -4.27 0.36 4.09
N ILE A 14 -3.43 1.28 3.61
CA ILE A 14 -1.97 1.18 3.76
C ILE A 14 -1.57 1.16 5.24
N ASP A 15 -2.15 2.04 6.05
CA ASP A 15 -1.84 2.15 7.47
C ASP A 15 -2.28 0.92 8.27
N GLU A 16 -3.44 0.35 7.94
CA GLU A 16 -3.94 -0.93 8.48
C GLU A 16 -3.00 -2.08 8.11
N THR A 17 -2.66 -2.24 6.81
CA THR A 17 -1.73 -3.29 6.36
C THR A 17 -0.35 -3.18 7.04
N ILE A 18 0.17 -1.96 7.24
CA ILE A 18 1.43 -1.76 7.96
C ILE A 18 1.30 -2.16 9.43
N THR A 19 0.18 -1.83 10.07
CA THR A 19 -0.06 -2.11 11.49
C THR A 19 -0.22 -3.61 11.75
N GLU A 20 -0.85 -4.34 10.83
CA GLU A 20 -1.03 -5.79 10.90
C GLU A 20 0.23 -6.58 10.53
N SER A 21 1.15 -5.96 9.78
CA SER A 21 2.39 -6.62 9.36
C SER A 21 3.41 -6.70 10.49
N LYS A 22 3.56 -7.90 11.05
CA LYS A 22 4.55 -8.21 12.09
C LYS A 22 6.00 -7.98 11.66
N SER A 23 6.26 -8.00 10.35
CA SER A 23 7.61 -7.86 9.78
C SER A 23 8.03 -6.39 9.64
N VAL A 24 7.09 -5.44 9.77
CA VAL A 24 7.37 -4.01 9.69
C VAL A 24 7.78 -3.48 11.06
N LEU A 25 8.95 -2.83 11.09
CA LEU A 25 9.49 -2.16 12.26
C LEU A 25 8.73 -0.85 12.52
N LYS A 26 8.40 -0.60 13.78
CA LYS A 26 7.75 0.65 14.22
C LYS A 26 8.71 1.85 14.25
N THR A 27 10.00 1.56 14.43
CA THR A 27 11.08 2.54 14.46
C THR A 27 12.16 2.11 13.48
N PRO A 28 12.60 2.97 12.55
CA PRO A 28 12.15 4.35 12.32
C PRO A 28 10.70 4.47 11.80
N GLU A 29 10.13 5.67 11.88
CA GLU A 29 8.75 5.94 11.47
C GLU A 29 8.52 5.66 9.97
N LYS A 30 7.36 5.09 9.65
CA LYS A 30 6.88 4.88 8.28
C LYS A 30 6.63 6.20 7.56
N ARG A 31 6.82 6.25 6.24
CA ARG A 31 6.47 7.41 5.41
C ARG A 31 5.56 6.98 4.27
N VAL A 32 4.37 7.55 4.23
CA VAL A 32 3.36 7.27 3.19
C VAL A 32 2.86 8.59 2.61
N GLY A 33 2.94 8.73 1.28
CA GLY A 33 2.52 9.95 0.60
C GLY A 33 2.37 9.80 -0.90
N VAL A 34 1.76 10.81 -1.53
CA VAL A 34 1.69 10.91 -2.98
C VAL A 34 3.06 11.35 -3.48
N SER A 35 3.69 10.53 -4.32
CA SER A 35 5.03 10.81 -4.86
C SER A 35 5.00 11.47 -6.24
N LEU A 36 3.93 11.27 -7.01
CA LEU A 36 3.78 11.82 -8.34
C LEU A 36 2.31 12.04 -8.67
N LEU A 37 2.01 13.17 -9.31
CA LEU A 37 0.76 13.43 -9.99
C LEU A 37 0.98 13.19 -11.49
N GLU A 38 0.13 12.38 -12.10
CA GLU A 38 0.13 12.04 -13.52
C GLU A 38 -1.14 12.57 -14.18
N THR A 39 -1.29 12.40 -15.49
CA THR A 39 -2.43 12.94 -16.24
C THR A 39 -3.77 12.34 -15.85
N ASP A 40 -3.80 11.06 -15.49
CA ASP A 40 -5.00 10.28 -15.19
C ASP A 40 -5.03 9.74 -13.75
N GLY A 41 -4.03 10.10 -12.94
CA GLY A 41 -3.91 9.57 -11.60
C GLY A 41 -2.70 10.05 -10.82
N TYR A 42 -2.38 9.32 -9.76
CA TYR A 42 -1.28 9.60 -8.86
C TYR A 42 -0.57 8.32 -8.43
N LYS A 43 0.70 8.46 -8.06
CA LYS A 43 1.49 7.40 -7.42
C LYS A 43 1.58 7.63 -5.93
N VAL A 44 1.40 6.56 -5.16
CA VAL A 44 1.63 6.56 -3.72
C VAL A 44 2.95 5.85 -3.45
N MET A 45 3.82 6.50 -2.68
CA MET A 45 5.05 5.93 -2.19
C MET A 45 4.89 5.51 -0.73
N ILE A 46 5.37 4.31 -0.42
CA ILE A 46 5.36 3.71 0.90
C ILE A 46 6.81 3.38 1.25
N ASN A 47 7.33 4.00 2.31
CA ASN A 47 8.63 3.70 2.88
C ASN A 47 8.43 3.13 4.28
N VAL A 48 8.78 1.86 4.44
CA VAL A 48 8.71 1.13 5.70
C VAL A 48 10.01 0.38 5.93
N TRP A 49 10.31 0.12 7.19
CA TRP A 49 11.49 -0.63 7.59
C TRP A 49 11.09 -2.07 7.90
N LEU A 50 11.83 -3.03 7.36
CA LEU A 50 11.63 -4.46 7.61
C LEU A 50 12.85 -5.03 8.32
N ASN A 51 12.68 -6.12 9.05
CA ASN A 51 13.83 -6.90 9.53
C ASN A 51 14.68 -7.40 8.35
N SER A 52 16.00 -7.36 8.52
CA SER A 52 16.95 -7.80 7.49
C SER A 52 16.86 -9.31 7.22
N HIS A 53 16.64 -10.10 8.27
CA HIS A 53 16.38 -11.52 8.14
C HIS A 53 15.01 -11.76 7.51
N GLY A 54 14.98 -12.46 6.37
CA GLY A 54 13.75 -12.68 5.62
C GLY A 54 13.22 -11.43 4.92
N PHE A 55 14.06 -10.43 4.64
CA PHE A 55 13.63 -9.17 3.99
C PHE A 55 12.83 -9.41 2.70
N HIS A 56 13.30 -10.31 1.83
CA HIS A 56 12.63 -10.61 0.57
C HIS A 56 11.23 -11.19 0.80
N ASP A 57 11.12 -12.18 1.70
CA ASP A 57 9.85 -12.83 2.01
C ASP A 57 8.89 -11.84 2.69
N ALA A 58 9.38 -11.06 3.64
CA ALA A 58 8.61 -10.02 4.31
C ALA A 58 8.09 -8.96 3.34
N ARG A 59 8.90 -8.58 2.35
CA ARG A 59 8.50 -7.64 1.29
C ARG A 59 7.41 -8.25 0.40
N LEU A 60 7.56 -9.51 -0.01
CA LEU A 60 6.56 -10.21 -0.84
C LEU A 60 5.22 -10.32 -0.10
N ILE A 61 5.25 -10.84 1.14
CA ILE A 61 4.06 -10.98 1.98
C ILE A 61 3.38 -9.63 2.21
N PHE A 62 4.16 -8.56 2.48
CA PHE A 62 3.60 -7.23 2.64
C PHE A 62 2.91 -6.73 1.36
N GLN A 63 3.50 -6.97 0.19
CA GLN A 63 2.91 -6.57 -1.09
C GLN A 63 1.62 -7.36 -1.40
N GLU A 64 1.60 -8.66 -1.11
CA GLU A 64 0.41 -9.51 -1.26
C GLU A 64 -0.72 -9.06 -0.34
N ASN A 65 -0.42 -8.85 0.95
CA ASN A 65 -1.40 -8.37 1.93
C ASN A 65 -1.94 -6.98 1.56
N LEU A 66 -1.07 -6.08 1.07
CA LEU A 66 -1.50 -4.75 0.63
C LEU A 66 -2.44 -4.86 -0.58
N LEU A 67 -2.13 -5.73 -1.54
CA LEU A 67 -2.99 -5.95 -2.71
C LEU A 67 -4.35 -6.50 -2.31
N GLU A 68 -4.40 -7.52 -1.46
CA GLU A 68 -5.64 -8.14 -1.02
C GLU A 68 -6.49 -7.20 -0.15
N ASN A 69 -5.87 -6.40 0.72
CA ASN A 69 -6.59 -5.39 1.51
C ASN A 69 -7.13 -4.27 0.61
N LEU A 70 -6.38 -3.83 -0.41
CA LEU A 70 -6.86 -2.86 -1.40
C LEU A 70 -8.08 -3.39 -2.16
N LYS A 71 -8.04 -4.64 -2.65
CA LYS A 71 -9.19 -5.29 -3.31
C LYS A 71 -10.39 -5.38 -2.38
N SER A 72 -10.17 -5.83 -1.14
CA SER A 72 -11.22 -6.06 -0.14
C SER A 72 -11.83 -4.76 0.39
N SER A 73 -11.10 -3.64 0.32
CA SER A 73 -11.60 -2.34 0.72
C SER A 73 -12.65 -1.76 -0.24
N GLY A 74 -12.86 -2.36 -1.42
CA GLY A 74 -13.74 -1.82 -2.46
C GLY A 74 -13.12 -0.66 -3.24
N ILE A 75 -11.79 -0.47 -3.18
CA ILE A 75 -11.07 0.39 -4.11
C ILE A 75 -10.97 -0.34 -5.45
N LYS A 76 -11.47 0.29 -6.51
CA LYS A 76 -11.35 -0.24 -7.88
C LYS A 76 -9.92 -0.09 -8.38
N LEU A 77 -9.16 -1.17 -8.39
CA LEU A 77 -7.82 -1.17 -8.97
C LEU A 77 -7.90 -1.30 -10.49
N PRO A 78 -6.96 -0.68 -11.23
CA PRO A 78 -6.86 -0.86 -12.68
C PRO A 78 -6.86 -2.36 -13.06
N GLY A 79 -7.69 -2.74 -14.03
CA GLY A 79 -7.82 -4.13 -14.48
C GLY A 79 -8.84 -4.99 -13.73
N MET A 80 -9.47 -4.48 -12.66
CA MET A 80 -10.57 -5.20 -11.96
C MET A 80 -11.94 -5.07 -12.65
N ASP A 81 -12.15 -4.05 -13.47
CA ASP A 81 -13.42 -3.85 -14.22
C ASP A 81 -13.47 -4.65 -15.55
N SER A 82 -12.62 -5.67 -15.72
CA SER A 82 -12.61 -6.53 -16.92
C SER A 82 -13.54 -7.75 -16.77
N LYS A 83 -14.85 -7.52 -16.69
CA LYS A 83 -15.97 -8.28 -17.29
C LYS A 83 -17.30 -7.88 -16.68
#